data_AF-A0A836VSH3-F1
#
_entry.id   AF-A0A836VSH3-F1
#
_cell.length_a   1.000
_cell.length_b   1.000
_cell.length_c   1.000
_cell.angle_alpha   90.00
_cell.angle_beta   90.00
_cell.angle_gamma   90.00
#
_symmetry.space_group_name_H-M   'P 1'
#
loop_
_entity.id
_entity.type
_entity.pdbx_description
1 polymer ?
#
loop_
_entity_poly.entity_id
_entity_poly.type
_entity_poly.pdbx_seq_one_letter_code
_entity_poly.pdbx_strand_id
1 'polypeptide(L)'
;TREKILAAILAVTVGGGVILPRAWNAYNEPLNQRMAQLQQLDQKLEVLRFDRQVARAKLRKMAAWTEQSLPASPQNAMVLYQQWLTDLAEEVARFENVMVTPERLIRSRDGAYVSVRVKLTAEATIDRIRNFLFAFYTTNLLQHIVGLSVENRNRGVNGPMTVAVTVEGLSLPDAPDRGSSLFPRTCLAAAVDEQAETITVEAAGNFPNKPPFRVRIGGEFLTVTKVDGKTWTVRRGAAGFPAVSHPSGRTVELAPVHPKMNDASLEDYNVLVVLNPFAKPQREAPPETPNAPPMIEAVEPIAIRPGETASFKVSALDIETPDQLKFSLGAGAPSGATIDPKTGQFTWKTTWDTPPGEYPVTVQVTDGSPNPMTASRTVTITVKEDVAQYTYLVGAGRKDELREAWLYDRSTNRRLILHEGDTLRYAGVEADVLAIHRDHIVLRTSRAVWKLELGQNLRSMQKVRDLVVAKPDVPSASSPSDSAPTSPTFAPSSPAPETPKRPPPEPGTPEQRPPESTGADTASKKAPTDSPTASASQKQSDAPETETPKDQLPEPPGAESEI
;
A
#
# COMPACT_ATOMS: atom_id res chain seq x y z
N THR A 1 -103.12 22.88 61.45
CA THR A 1 -103.67 22.48 60.14
C THR A 1 -102.54 22.27 59.15
N ARG A 2 -102.80 21.61 58.02
CA ARG A 2 -101.76 21.18 57.04
C ARG A 2 -100.99 22.34 56.40
N GLU A 3 -101.60 23.52 56.29
CA GLU A 3 -101.01 24.72 55.67
C GLU A 3 -99.66 25.12 56.28
N LYS A 4 -99.48 25.08 57.60
CA LYS A 4 -98.21 25.49 58.23
C LYS A 4 -97.04 24.58 57.85
N ILE A 5 -97.30 23.30 57.59
CA ILE A 5 -96.29 22.34 57.11
C ILE A 5 -96.02 22.58 55.62
N LEU A 6 -97.07 22.78 54.81
CA LEU A 6 -96.93 23.13 53.40
C LEU A 6 -96.17 24.45 53.19
N ALA A 7 -96.42 25.48 54.00
CA ALA A 7 -95.72 26.75 53.95
C ALA A 7 -94.24 26.61 54.36
N ALA A 8 -93.93 25.79 55.35
CA ALA A 8 -92.54 25.48 55.72
C ALA A 8 -91.80 24.72 54.61
N ILE A 9 -92.43 23.70 54.00
CA ILE A 9 -91.87 22.96 52.86
C ILE A 9 -91.70 23.89 51.65
N LEU A 10 -92.66 24.79 51.38
CA LEU A 10 -92.56 25.78 50.31
C LEU A 10 -91.42 26.77 50.57
N ALA A 11 -91.26 27.26 51.80
CA ALA A 11 -90.16 28.15 52.16
C ALA A 11 -88.79 27.46 52.02
N VAL A 12 -88.68 26.17 52.41
CA VAL A 12 -87.44 25.38 52.24
C VAL A 12 -87.17 25.05 50.77
N THR A 13 -88.18 24.73 49.96
CA THR A 13 -88.00 24.41 48.53
C THR A 13 -87.77 25.64 47.66
N VAL A 14 -88.38 26.79 47.97
CA VAL A 14 -88.08 28.08 47.31
C VAL A 14 -86.72 28.62 47.79
N GLY A 15 -86.43 28.56 49.09
CA GLY A 15 -85.12 28.93 49.64
C GLY A 15 -83.99 28.10 49.03
N GLY A 16 -84.09 26.77 49.08
CA GLY A 16 -83.09 25.83 48.58
C GLY A 16 -83.02 25.71 47.05
N GLY A 17 -84.16 25.80 46.35
CA GLY A 17 -84.24 25.57 44.90
C GLY A 17 -84.27 26.83 44.03
N VAL A 18 -84.55 28.02 44.58
CA VAL A 18 -84.81 29.24 43.80
C VAL A 18 -83.97 30.44 44.26
N ILE A 19 -83.73 30.58 45.56
CA ILE A 19 -82.95 31.68 46.14
C ILE A 19 -81.47 31.30 46.27
N LEU A 20 -81.15 30.20 46.97
CA LEU A 20 -79.77 29.74 47.15
C LEU A 20 -79.02 29.55 45.83
N PRO A 21 -79.59 28.92 44.77
CA PRO A 21 -78.91 28.81 43.48
C PRO A 21 -78.69 30.17 42.78
N ARG A 22 -79.58 31.15 42.99
CA ARG A 22 -79.38 32.51 42.45
C ARG A 22 -78.29 33.27 43.19
N ALA A 23 -78.24 33.19 44.52
CA ALA A 23 -77.16 33.78 45.31
C ALA A 23 -75.81 33.13 45.00
N TRP A 24 -75.79 31.80 44.86
CA TRP A 24 -74.63 31.01 44.46
C TRP A 24 -74.13 31.42 43.07
N ASN A 25 -75.02 31.53 42.08
CA ASN A 25 -74.65 31.98 40.74
C ASN A 25 -74.18 33.44 40.74
N ALA A 26 -74.91 34.37 41.38
CA ALA A 26 -74.54 35.79 41.43
C ALA A 26 -73.21 36.07 42.13
N TYR A 27 -72.77 35.18 43.03
CA TYR A 27 -71.45 35.23 43.67
C TYR A 27 -70.36 34.55 42.81
N ASN A 28 -70.64 33.36 42.28
CA ASN A 28 -69.66 32.56 41.55
C ASN A 28 -69.44 33.03 40.10
N GLU A 29 -70.43 33.64 39.44
CA GLU A 29 -70.31 34.13 38.06
C GLU A 29 -69.24 35.24 37.91
N PRO A 30 -69.20 36.31 38.73
CA PRO A 30 -68.10 37.27 38.69
C PRO A 30 -66.75 36.70 39.17
N LEU A 31 -66.75 35.68 40.05
CA LEU A 31 -65.52 34.97 40.42
C LEU A 31 -64.98 34.13 39.26
N ASN A 32 -65.84 33.39 38.56
CA ASN A 32 -65.51 32.62 37.37
C ASN A 32 -65.04 33.52 36.22
N GLN A 33 -65.65 34.70 36.04
CA GLN A 33 -65.16 35.70 35.09
C GLN A 33 -63.77 36.21 35.46
N ARG A 34 -63.49 36.47 36.74
CA ARG A 34 -62.14 36.86 37.20
C ARG A 34 -61.12 35.71 37.06
N MET A 35 -61.50 34.47 37.34
CA MET A 35 -60.64 33.29 37.11
C MET A 35 -60.33 33.11 35.63
N ALA A 36 -61.32 33.25 34.74
CA ALA A 36 -61.11 33.20 33.29
C ALA A 36 -60.23 34.36 32.79
N GLN A 37 -60.40 35.58 33.33
CA GLN A 37 -59.52 36.72 33.03
C GLN A 37 -58.09 36.50 33.51
N LEU A 38 -57.89 35.91 34.70
CA LEU A 38 -56.55 35.52 35.19
C LEU A 38 -55.91 34.48 34.28
N GLN A 39 -56.63 33.42 33.92
CA GLN A 39 -56.15 32.39 32.97
C GLN A 39 -55.79 32.99 31.59
N GLN A 40 -56.57 33.93 31.07
CA GLN A 40 -56.25 34.65 29.83
C GLN A 40 -55.03 35.57 29.98
N LEU A 41 -54.86 36.21 31.14
CA LEU A 41 -53.67 37.02 31.44
C LEU A 41 -52.42 36.15 31.52
N ASP A 42 -52.47 35.03 32.24
CA ASP A 42 -51.36 34.10 32.39
C ASP A 42 -50.94 33.49 31.04
N GLN A 43 -51.89 33.01 30.23
CA GLN A 43 -51.61 32.55 28.86
C GLN A 43 -50.94 33.63 28.01
N LYS A 44 -51.44 34.87 28.06
CA LYS A 44 -50.83 36.00 27.34
C LYS A 44 -49.43 36.34 27.85
N LEU A 45 -49.20 36.20 29.16
CA LEU A 45 -47.92 36.45 29.81
C LEU A 45 -46.90 35.35 29.47
N GLU A 46 -47.33 34.09 29.35
CA GLU A 46 -46.50 32.99 28.82
C GLU A 46 -46.12 33.20 27.36
N VAL A 47 -47.05 33.56 26.49
CA VAL A 47 -46.75 33.89 25.08
C VAL A 47 -45.75 35.05 24.99
N LEU A 48 -45.95 36.13 25.75
CA LEU A 48 -45.00 37.27 25.79
C LEU A 48 -43.62 36.90 26.39
N ARG A 49 -43.56 35.94 27.33
CA ARG A 49 -42.29 35.38 27.83
C ARG A 49 -41.60 34.57 26.74
N PHE A 50 -42.33 33.73 26.01
CA PHE A 50 -41.82 32.92 24.90
C PHE A 50 -41.30 33.79 23.75
N ASP A 51 -42.08 34.78 23.29
CA ASP A 51 -41.66 35.73 22.26
C ASP A 51 -40.41 36.52 22.69
N ARG A 52 -40.33 36.94 23.96
CA ARG A 52 -39.13 37.59 24.51
C ARG A 52 -37.91 36.66 24.53
N GLN A 53 -38.10 35.35 24.78
CA GLN A 53 -37.01 34.36 24.68
C GLN A 53 -36.59 34.14 23.22
N VAL A 54 -37.54 33.99 22.29
CA VAL A 54 -37.27 33.84 20.85
C VAL A 54 -36.57 35.09 20.29
N ALA A 55 -37.00 36.29 20.68
CA ALA A 55 -36.33 37.54 20.32
C ALA A 55 -34.90 37.62 20.87
N ARG A 56 -34.68 37.26 22.14
CA ARG A 56 -33.33 37.17 22.74
C ARG A 56 -32.46 36.12 22.06
N ALA A 57 -33.01 34.98 21.65
CA ALA A 57 -32.30 33.95 20.91
C ALA A 57 -31.91 34.43 19.49
N LYS A 58 -32.82 35.12 18.78
CA LYS A 58 -32.53 35.77 17.50
C LYS A 58 -31.43 36.83 17.65
N LEU A 59 -31.52 37.72 18.63
CA LEU A 59 -30.51 38.76 18.89
C LEU A 59 -29.13 38.17 19.22
N ARG A 60 -29.07 37.15 20.10
CA ARG A 60 -27.81 36.42 20.38
C ARG A 60 -27.22 35.75 19.13
N LYS A 61 -28.07 35.18 18.27
CA LYS A 61 -27.64 34.57 17.01
C LYS A 61 -27.09 35.62 16.04
N MET A 62 -27.72 36.78 15.95
CA MET A 62 -27.23 37.91 15.14
C MET A 62 -25.90 38.43 15.67
N ALA A 63 -25.76 38.67 16.99
CA ALA A 63 -24.49 39.10 17.58
C ALA A 63 -23.34 38.11 17.31
N ALA A 64 -23.57 36.81 17.49
CA ALA A 64 -22.58 35.78 17.18
C ALA A 64 -22.23 35.74 15.67
N TRP A 65 -23.22 35.97 14.79
CA TRP A 65 -22.99 36.11 13.35
C TRP A 65 -22.17 37.36 13.01
N THR A 66 -22.42 38.49 13.67
CA THR A 66 -21.64 39.73 13.55
C THR A 66 -20.18 39.52 13.98
N GLU A 67 -19.92 38.84 15.09
CA GLU A 67 -18.57 38.46 15.56
C GLU A 67 -17.84 37.49 14.60
N GLN A 68 -18.59 36.60 13.95
CA GLN A 68 -18.09 35.67 12.93
C GLN A 68 -17.95 36.30 11.54
N SER A 69 -18.43 37.53 11.32
CA SER A 69 -18.50 38.13 9.98
C SER A 69 -17.17 38.77 9.55
N LEU A 70 -16.91 38.75 8.24
CA LEU A 70 -15.89 39.59 7.62
C LEU A 70 -16.22 41.10 7.84
N PRO A 71 -15.24 42.02 7.79
CA PRO A 71 -15.45 43.46 7.99
C PRO A 71 -16.67 44.04 7.25
N ALA A 72 -17.29 45.08 7.82
CA ALA A 72 -18.48 45.71 7.24
C ALA A 72 -18.21 46.36 5.86
N SER A 73 -17.01 46.90 5.65
CA SER A 73 -16.55 47.39 4.35
C SER A 73 -16.24 46.22 3.39
N PRO A 74 -17.01 46.02 2.29
CA PRO A 74 -16.83 44.85 1.42
C PRO A 74 -15.48 44.82 0.69
N GLN A 75 -14.89 45.98 0.43
CA GLN A 75 -13.56 46.11 -0.15
C GLN A 75 -12.47 45.68 0.85
N ASN A 76 -12.56 46.12 2.11
CA ASN A 76 -11.64 45.69 3.17
C ASN A 76 -11.79 44.18 3.44
N ALA A 77 -13.04 43.71 3.52
CA ALA A 77 -13.37 42.30 3.67
C ALA A 77 -12.75 41.42 2.56
N MET A 78 -12.78 41.85 1.30
CA MET A 78 -12.14 41.13 0.20
C MET A 78 -10.62 41.01 0.40
N VAL A 79 -9.94 42.12 0.71
CA VAL A 79 -8.47 42.15 0.86
C VAL A 79 -8.02 41.31 2.07
N LEU A 80 -8.63 41.50 3.23
CA LEU A 80 -8.24 40.79 4.45
C LEU A 80 -8.60 39.29 4.38
N TYR A 81 -9.69 38.92 3.70
CA TYR A 81 -10.05 37.52 3.48
C TYR A 81 -9.12 36.85 2.45
N GLN A 82 -8.76 37.54 1.36
CA GLN A 82 -7.76 37.06 0.40
C GLN A 82 -6.40 36.81 1.09
N GLN A 83 -5.91 37.76 1.90
CA GLN A 83 -4.67 37.60 2.67
C GLN A 83 -4.75 36.42 3.65
N TRP A 84 -5.83 36.32 4.43
CA TRP A 84 -6.00 35.22 5.38
C TRP A 84 -6.03 33.85 4.69
N LEU A 85 -6.65 33.74 3.52
CA LEU A 85 -6.66 32.50 2.72
C LEU A 85 -5.28 32.13 2.17
N THR A 86 -4.48 33.11 1.75
CA THR A 86 -3.07 32.88 1.35
C THR A 86 -2.26 32.38 2.54
N ASP A 87 -2.30 33.06 3.68
CA ASP A 87 -1.58 32.66 4.90
C ASP A 87 -1.99 31.24 5.36
N LEU A 88 -3.29 30.91 5.28
CA LEU A 88 -3.82 29.58 5.62
C LEU A 88 -3.29 28.50 4.67
N ALA A 89 -3.20 28.79 3.38
CA ALA A 89 -2.70 27.84 2.38
C ALA A 89 -1.17 27.64 2.49
N GLU A 90 -0.40 28.72 2.58
CA GLU A 90 1.07 28.68 2.53
C GLU A 90 1.72 28.33 3.89
N GLU A 91 1.21 28.88 5.00
CA GLU A 91 1.79 28.63 6.33
C GLU A 91 1.21 27.39 7.01
N VAL A 92 -0.11 27.19 6.96
CA VAL A 92 -0.80 26.12 7.72
C VAL A 92 -0.94 24.85 6.90
N ALA A 93 -1.46 24.94 5.68
CA ALA A 93 -1.65 23.79 4.80
C ALA A 93 -0.40 23.38 4.01
N ARG A 94 0.59 24.27 3.89
CA ARG A 94 1.80 24.09 3.08
C ARG A 94 1.53 23.80 1.60
N PHE A 95 0.51 24.42 1.02
CA PHE A 95 0.26 24.38 -0.41
C PHE A 95 1.44 25.00 -1.18
N GLU A 96 1.73 24.46 -2.35
CA GLU A 96 2.73 24.99 -3.30
C GLU A 96 2.01 25.71 -4.45
N ASN A 97 2.72 26.63 -5.13
CA ASN A 97 2.19 27.36 -6.30
C ASN A 97 0.82 28.04 -6.06
N VAL A 98 0.64 28.61 -4.86
CA VAL A 98 -0.62 29.25 -4.42
C VAL A 98 -0.89 30.53 -5.20
N MET A 99 -2.09 30.63 -5.75
CA MET A 99 -2.62 31.83 -6.38
C MET A 99 -4.05 32.07 -5.87
N VAL A 100 -4.27 33.20 -5.20
CA VAL A 100 -5.57 33.58 -4.63
C VAL A 100 -6.11 34.80 -5.36
N THR A 101 -7.28 34.65 -5.98
CA THR A 101 -7.91 35.63 -6.88
C THR A 101 -9.30 36.02 -6.35
N PRO A 102 -9.61 37.32 -6.19
CA PRO A 102 -10.95 37.76 -5.77
C PRO A 102 -11.98 37.55 -6.90
N GLU A 103 -13.18 37.09 -6.56
CA GLU A 103 -14.34 37.07 -7.47
C GLU A 103 -15.24 38.30 -7.24
N ARG A 104 -16.33 38.41 -8.02
CA ARG A 104 -17.29 39.52 -7.89
C ARG A 104 -18.03 39.46 -6.56
N LEU A 105 -18.04 40.58 -5.82
CA LEU A 105 -18.89 40.79 -4.64
C LEU A 105 -20.39 40.61 -4.98
N ILE A 106 -21.09 39.77 -4.22
CA ILE A 106 -22.54 39.49 -4.40
C ILE A 106 -23.30 40.11 -3.22
N ARG A 107 -24.18 41.08 -3.47
CA ARG A 107 -25.02 41.67 -2.41
C ARG A 107 -26.31 40.88 -2.25
N SER A 108 -26.78 40.69 -1.02
CA SER A 108 -28.11 40.12 -0.76
C SER A 108 -29.21 41.05 -1.31
N ARG A 109 -30.36 40.47 -1.69
CA ARG A 109 -31.50 41.19 -2.27
C ARG A 109 -32.12 42.23 -1.33
N ASP A 110 -32.03 41.97 -0.03
CA ASP A 110 -32.49 42.83 1.07
C ASP A 110 -31.38 43.75 1.62
N GLY A 111 -30.15 43.64 1.10
CA GLY A 111 -28.98 44.36 1.60
C GLY A 111 -28.42 43.83 2.94
N ALA A 112 -28.98 42.77 3.52
CA ALA A 112 -28.62 42.30 4.86
C ALA A 112 -27.16 41.78 4.99
N TYR A 113 -26.53 41.39 3.88
CA TYR A 113 -25.14 40.97 3.82
C TYR A 113 -24.53 41.17 2.42
N VAL A 114 -23.20 41.16 2.36
CA VAL A 114 -22.42 41.03 1.14
C VAL A 114 -21.59 39.74 1.21
N SER A 115 -21.75 38.91 0.19
CA SER A 115 -20.96 37.71 -0.05
C SER A 115 -19.63 38.08 -0.72
N VAL A 116 -18.54 37.67 -0.09
CA VAL A 116 -17.16 37.89 -0.48
C VAL A 116 -16.61 36.55 -0.95
N ARG A 117 -16.57 36.37 -2.26
CA ARG A 117 -16.13 35.14 -2.91
C ARG A 117 -14.70 35.27 -3.40
N VAL A 118 -13.90 34.23 -3.14
CA VAL A 118 -12.48 34.17 -3.48
C VAL A 118 -12.18 32.79 -4.08
N LYS A 119 -11.37 32.77 -5.13
CA LYS A 119 -10.87 31.54 -5.75
C LYS A 119 -9.40 31.35 -5.44
N LEU A 120 -9.07 30.20 -4.85
CA LEU A 120 -7.71 29.74 -4.62
C LEU A 120 -7.38 28.61 -5.60
N THR A 121 -6.21 28.67 -6.23
CA THR A 121 -5.64 27.56 -7.01
C THR A 121 -4.23 27.29 -6.54
N ALA A 122 -3.86 26.01 -6.38
CA ALA A 122 -2.57 25.59 -5.82
C ALA A 122 -2.24 24.14 -6.19
N GLU A 123 -1.07 23.66 -5.74
CA GLU A 123 -0.68 22.26 -5.77
C GLU A 123 -0.48 21.71 -4.35
N ALA A 124 -1.07 20.54 -4.06
CA ALA A 124 -1.07 19.98 -2.70
C ALA A 124 -1.22 18.44 -2.70
N THR A 125 -0.65 17.78 -1.69
CA THR A 125 -0.92 16.37 -1.38
C THR A 125 -2.20 16.22 -0.56
N ILE A 126 -2.74 15.01 -0.43
CA ILE A 126 -3.99 14.77 0.32
C ILE A 126 -3.91 15.19 1.79
N ASP A 127 -2.76 14.97 2.46
CA ASP A 127 -2.47 15.46 3.82
C ASP A 127 -2.52 16.99 3.93
N ARG A 128 -2.00 17.69 2.93
CA ARG A 128 -2.03 19.15 2.90
C ARG A 128 -3.46 19.66 2.70
N ILE A 129 -4.23 19.02 1.82
CA ILE A 129 -5.66 19.31 1.62
C ILE A 129 -6.46 19.07 2.91
N ARG A 130 -6.21 17.96 3.63
CA ARG A 130 -6.78 17.70 4.96
C ARG A 130 -6.50 18.88 5.91
N ASN A 131 -5.24 19.32 5.98
CA ASN A 131 -4.82 20.40 6.87
C ASN A 131 -5.50 21.74 6.52
N PHE A 132 -5.64 22.07 5.23
CA PHE A 132 -6.41 23.25 4.77
C PHE A 132 -7.87 23.17 5.18
N LEU A 133 -8.56 22.07 4.86
CA LEU A 133 -9.99 21.89 5.14
C LEU A 133 -10.27 21.95 6.64
N PHE A 134 -9.44 21.31 7.45
CA PHE A 134 -9.54 21.36 8.90
C PHE A 134 -9.37 22.79 9.44
N ALA A 135 -8.29 23.49 9.05
CA ALA A 135 -8.03 24.85 9.54
C ALA A 135 -9.09 25.86 9.06
N PHE A 136 -9.63 25.69 7.85
CA PHE A 136 -10.74 26.50 7.32
C PHE A 136 -12.03 26.30 8.11
N TYR A 137 -12.47 25.06 8.33
CA TYR A 137 -13.74 24.77 9.03
C TYR A 137 -13.67 24.88 10.56
N THR A 138 -12.47 24.80 11.16
CA THR A 138 -12.29 25.08 12.60
C THR A 138 -12.24 26.58 12.92
N THR A 139 -11.97 27.45 11.95
CA THR A 139 -11.91 28.91 12.18
C THR A 139 -13.32 29.49 12.34
N ASN A 140 -13.52 30.33 13.36
CA ASN A 140 -14.80 30.93 13.73
C ASN A 140 -15.23 32.09 12.81
N LEU A 141 -15.55 31.78 11.56
CA LEU A 141 -16.03 32.74 10.55
C LEU A 141 -17.33 32.28 9.89
N LEU A 142 -18.13 33.24 9.39
CA LEU A 142 -19.25 32.99 8.48
C LEU A 142 -18.72 32.67 7.08
N GLN A 143 -18.14 31.48 6.92
CA GLN A 143 -17.52 31.04 5.67
C GLN A 143 -17.88 29.61 5.29
N HIS A 144 -17.85 29.32 3.99
CA HIS A 144 -18.00 27.98 3.44
C HIS A 144 -17.22 27.81 2.13
N ILE A 145 -17.00 26.55 1.74
CA ILE A 145 -16.50 26.21 0.41
C ILE A 145 -17.70 26.06 -0.53
N VAL A 146 -17.73 26.85 -1.61
CA VAL A 146 -18.76 26.81 -2.66
C VAL A 146 -18.46 25.69 -3.66
N GLY A 147 -17.17 25.45 -3.93
CA GLY A 147 -16.71 24.39 -4.81
C GLY A 147 -15.26 24.00 -4.54
N LEU A 148 -14.97 22.71 -4.69
CA LEU A 148 -13.64 22.13 -4.55
C LEU A 148 -13.41 21.19 -5.74
N SER A 149 -12.35 21.43 -6.51
CA SER A 149 -11.82 20.50 -7.50
C SER A 149 -10.43 20.05 -7.07
N VAL A 150 -10.14 18.75 -7.23
CA VAL A 150 -8.84 18.12 -6.96
C VAL A 150 -8.53 17.18 -8.12
N GLU A 151 -7.47 17.47 -8.86
CA GLU A 151 -7.03 16.71 -10.03
C GLU A 151 -5.68 16.03 -9.77
N ASN A 152 -5.69 14.70 -9.58
CA ASN A 152 -4.45 13.92 -9.57
C ASN A 152 -4.02 13.55 -11.00
N ARG A 153 -3.23 14.44 -11.61
CA ARG A 153 -2.61 14.20 -12.92
C ARG A 153 -1.50 13.14 -12.85
N ASN A 154 -0.88 12.96 -11.69
CA ASN A 154 0.23 12.04 -11.42
C ASN A 154 -0.21 10.56 -11.27
N ARG A 155 0.74 9.64 -11.07
CA ARG A 155 0.49 8.20 -10.82
C ARG A 155 0.67 7.77 -9.36
N GLY A 156 1.24 8.62 -8.51
CA GLY A 156 1.44 8.33 -7.09
C GLY A 156 0.18 8.55 -6.26
N VAL A 157 0.00 7.73 -5.22
CA VAL A 157 -1.11 7.85 -4.25
C VAL A 157 -1.05 9.21 -3.55
N ASN A 158 0.12 9.56 -2.99
CA ASN A 158 0.34 10.78 -2.20
C ASN A 158 1.11 11.87 -2.98
N GLY A 159 1.04 11.86 -4.31
CA GLY A 159 1.67 12.90 -5.13
C GLY A 159 0.98 14.26 -4.98
N PRO A 160 1.62 15.37 -5.41
CA PRO A 160 0.94 16.65 -5.53
C PRO A 160 -0.18 16.56 -6.58
N MET A 161 -1.30 17.19 -6.27
CA MET A 161 -2.50 17.28 -7.08
C MET A 161 -2.83 18.74 -7.33
N THR A 162 -3.38 19.07 -8.49
CA THR A 162 -3.86 20.43 -8.77
C THR A 162 -5.17 20.65 -8.01
N VAL A 163 -5.22 21.66 -7.15
CA VAL A 163 -6.37 22.00 -6.30
C VAL A 163 -6.94 23.34 -6.73
N ALA A 164 -8.26 23.41 -6.86
CA ALA A 164 -8.99 24.67 -7.03
C ALA A 164 -10.15 24.74 -6.02
N VAL A 165 -10.14 25.76 -5.17
CA VAL A 165 -11.15 25.99 -4.14
C VAL A 165 -11.81 27.35 -4.39
N THR A 166 -13.13 27.37 -4.57
CA THR A 166 -13.91 28.62 -4.51
C THR A 166 -14.57 28.69 -3.14
N VAL A 167 -14.21 29.70 -2.35
CA VAL A 167 -14.70 29.92 -0.99
C VAL A 167 -15.50 31.21 -0.89
N GLU A 168 -16.42 31.27 0.06
CA GLU A 168 -17.33 32.39 0.22
C GLU A 168 -17.56 32.70 1.70
N GLY A 169 -17.17 33.93 2.08
CA GLY A 169 -17.36 34.50 3.42
C GLY A 169 -18.37 35.63 3.41
N LEU A 170 -19.06 35.84 4.53
CA LEU A 170 -20.12 36.86 4.66
C LEU A 170 -19.64 38.10 5.43
N SER A 171 -19.82 39.26 4.80
CA SER A 171 -19.68 40.61 5.37
C SER A 171 -21.06 41.16 5.74
N LEU A 172 -21.26 41.52 7.01
CA LEU A 172 -22.49 42.10 7.54
C LEU A 172 -22.32 43.62 7.74
N PRO A 173 -23.34 44.46 7.50
CA PRO A 173 -23.23 45.91 7.67
C PRO A 173 -22.81 46.37 9.07
N ASP A 174 -23.18 45.63 10.11
CA ASP A 174 -22.85 45.92 11.52
C ASP A 174 -21.58 45.18 12.00
N ALA A 175 -20.82 44.52 11.12
CA ALA A 175 -19.62 43.76 11.48
C ALA A 175 -18.50 44.67 12.02
N PRO A 176 -17.72 44.23 13.02
CA PRO A 176 -16.64 45.04 13.57
C PRO A 176 -15.59 45.34 12.51
N ASP A 177 -15.16 46.61 12.43
CA ASP A 177 -14.04 47.00 11.58
C ASP A 177 -12.76 46.35 12.08
N ARG A 178 -12.19 45.48 11.23
CA ARG A 178 -10.92 44.81 11.47
C ARG A 178 -9.86 45.55 10.66
N GLY A 179 -8.86 46.10 11.36
CA GLY A 179 -7.95 47.12 10.81
C GLY A 179 -7.07 46.62 9.66
N SER A 180 -5.90 46.06 9.99
CA SER A 180 -4.90 45.59 9.02
C SER A 180 -4.85 44.06 8.86
N SER A 181 -5.72 43.33 9.55
CA SER A 181 -5.74 41.86 9.58
C SER A 181 -7.12 41.36 10.03
N LEU A 182 -7.50 40.16 9.56
CA LEU A 182 -8.81 39.56 9.85
C LEU A 182 -8.95 39.10 11.32
N PHE A 183 -7.82 38.83 11.97
CA PHE A 183 -7.70 38.51 13.39
C PHE A 183 -6.53 39.28 14.02
N PRO A 184 -6.55 39.53 15.34
CA PRO A 184 -5.44 40.13 16.08
C PRO A 184 -4.09 39.46 15.77
N ARG A 185 -3.10 40.28 15.40
CA ARG A 185 -1.70 39.87 15.17
C ARG A 185 -0.76 40.61 16.13
N THR A 186 0.31 39.94 16.51
CA THR A 186 1.48 40.49 17.21
C THR A 186 2.71 39.67 16.79
N CYS A 187 3.88 39.94 17.35
CA CYS A 187 5.11 39.19 17.09
C CYS A 187 5.67 38.57 18.37
N LEU A 188 6.40 37.45 18.24
CA LEU A 188 7.20 36.88 19.32
C LEU A 188 8.36 37.83 19.69
N ALA A 189 8.39 38.28 20.95
CA ALA A 189 9.47 39.14 21.45
C ALA A 189 10.79 38.39 21.70
N ALA A 190 10.75 37.05 21.74
CA ALA A 190 11.91 36.17 21.89
C ALA A 190 11.69 34.88 21.08
N ALA A 191 12.77 34.18 20.73
CA ALA A 191 12.67 32.86 20.11
C ALA A 191 12.15 31.82 21.11
N VAL A 192 11.47 30.78 20.61
CA VAL A 192 10.91 29.68 21.41
C VAL A 192 11.21 28.33 20.75
N ASP A 193 11.61 27.33 21.53
CA ASP A 193 11.82 25.96 21.07
C ASP A 193 10.48 25.19 20.96
N GLU A 194 10.52 23.85 20.93
CA GLU A 194 9.32 22.99 20.86
C GLU A 194 8.73 22.64 22.23
N GLN A 195 9.50 22.81 23.30
CA GLN A 195 9.17 22.42 24.67
C GLN A 195 8.66 23.59 25.52
N ALA A 196 8.88 24.83 25.07
CA ALA A 196 8.54 26.06 25.79
C ALA A 196 7.05 26.15 26.17
N GLU A 197 6.78 26.04 27.48
CA GLU A 197 5.48 26.21 28.12
C GLU A 197 5.00 27.67 28.16
N THR A 198 5.87 28.63 27.82
CA THR A 198 5.55 30.06 27.78
C THR A 198 6.04 30.71 26.49
N ILE A 199 5.29 31.70 26.01
CA ILE A 199 5.71 32.61 24.94
C ILE A 199 5.62 34.06 25.44
N THR A 200 6.49 34.93 24.92
CA THR A 200 6.43 36.38 25.18
C THR A 200 6.12 37.10 23.89
N VAL A 201 5.07 37.92 23.88
CA VAL A 201 4.63 38.69 22.71
C VAL A 201 4.96 40.18 22.84
N GLU A 202 5.14 40.86 21.71
CA GLU A 202 5.40 42.31 21.69
C GLU A 202 4.21 43.13 22.18
N ALA A 203 2.97 42.73 21.86
CA ALA A 203 1.75 43.44 22.26
C ALA A 203 0.55 42.49 22.44
N ALA A 204 -0.05 42.49 23.63
CA ALA A 204 -1.18 41.63 23.97
C ALA A 204 -2.57 42.30 23.87
N GLY A 205 -2.65 43.63 23.72
CA GLY A 205 -3.87 44.41 23.95
C GLY A 205 -5.09 44.08 23.07
N ASN A 206 -4.87 43.50 21.88
CA ASN A 206 -5.94 43.11 20.96
C ASN A 206 -6.36 41.63 21.10
N PHE A 207 -5.75 40.86 22.01
CA PHE A 207 -6.05 39.44 22.22
C PHE A 207 -7.01 39.23 23.40
N PRO A 208 -7.71 38.08 23.48
CA PRO A 208 -8.58 37.76 24.60
C PRO A 208 -7.79 37.74 25.93
N ASN A 209 -8.29 38.43 26.95
CA ASN A 209 -7.73 38.39 28.30
C ASN A 209 -8.16 37.14 29.10
N LYS A 210 -9.20 36.45 28.65
CA LYS A 210 -9.77 35.26 29.31
C LYS A 210 -9.35 33.98 28.57
N PRO A 211 -8.46 33.14 29.16
CA PRO A 211 -8.16 31.81 28.63
C PRO A 211 -9.31 30.81 28.89
N PRO A 212 -9.33 29.66 28.19
CA PRO A 212 -8.42 29.29 27.11
C PRO A 212 -8.82 29.91 25.76
N PHE A 213 -7.82 30.24 24.93
CA PHE A 213 -8.00 30.56 23.52
C PHE A 213 -6.86 29.99 22.67
N ARG A 214 -7.05 29.90 21.35
CA ARG A 214 -6.06 29.34 20.42
C ARG A 214 -5.42 30.46 19.60
N VAL A 215 -4.11 30.37 19.39
CA VAL A 215 -3.32 31.21 18.49
C VAL A 215 -2.57 30.33 17.49
N ARG A 216 -2.05 30.92 16.41
CA ARG A 216 -1.11 30.25 15.51
C ARG A 216 0.20 31.01 15.38
N ILE A 217 1.28 30.28 15.13
CA ILE A 217 2.60 30.82 14.76
C ILE A 217 3.03 30.07 13.51
N GLY A 218 2.86 30.74 12.36
CA GLY A 218 2.88 30.05 11.07
C GLY A 218 1.84 28.94 10.98
N GLY A 219 2.32 27.70 10.84
CA GLY A 219 1.52 26.48 10.76
C GLY A 219 1.34 25.72 12.08
N GLU A 220 1.96 26.14 13.18
CA GLU A 220 1.66 25.57 14.51
C GLU A 220 0.47 26.29 15.13
N PHE A 221 -0.47 25.54 15.73
CA PHE A 221 -1.46 26.09 16.65
C PHE A 221 -1.05 25.86 18.10
N LEU A 222 -1.23 26.87 18.95
CA LEU A 222 -0.96 26.84 20.39
C LEU A 222 -2.25 27.18 21.15
N THR A 223 -2.50 26.52 22.27
CA THR A 223 -3.60 26.90 23.18
C THR A 223 -3.03 27.71 24.35
N VAL A 224 -3.38 29.00 24.43
CA VAL A 224 -3.06 29.87 25.57
C VAL A 224 -3.92 29.47 26.77
N THR A 225 -3.27 29.11 27.88
CA THR A 225 -3.91 28.65 29.12
C THR A 225 -3.86 29.69 30.25
N LYS A 226 -2.89 30.62 30.20
CA LYS A 226 -2.80 31.79 31.10
C LYS A 226 -2.27 33.00 30.32
N VAL A 227 -2.82 34.18 30.59
CA VAL A 227 -2.29 35.47 30.12
C VAL A 227 -1.72 36.22 31.32
N ASP A 228 -0.45 36.61 31.26
CA ASP A 228 0.25 37.40 32.27
C ASP A 228 0.90 38.62 31.60
N GLY A 229 0.06 39.59 31.25
CA GLY A 229 0.43 40.73 30.41
C GLY A 229 0.93 40.29 29.03
N LYS A 230 2.23 40.44 28.79
CA LYS A 230 2.91 40.04 27.55
C LYS A 230 3.42 38.59 27.55
N THR A 231 3.44 37.93 28.70
CA THR A 231 3.93 36.54 28.84
C THR A 231 2.73 35.61 28.97
N TRP A 232 2.60 34.64 28.07
CA TRP A 232 1.46 33.73 28.02
C TRP A 232 1.91 32.29 28.26
N THR A 233 1.24 31.58 29.17
CA THR A 233 1.42 30.13 29.31
C THR A 233 0.64 29.44 28.20
N VAL A 234 1.27 28.48 27.54
CA VAL A 234 0.75 27.80 26.35
C VAL A 234 0.89 26.29 26.45
N ARG A 235 -0.07 25.58 25.85
CA ARG A 235 0.13 24.21 25.37
C ARG A 235 0.49 24.28 23.88
N ARG A 236 1.71 23.85 23.56
CA ARG A 236 2.24 23.72 22.20
C ARG A 236 1.57 22.58 21.44
N GLY A 237 1.68 22.59 20.11
CA GLY A 237 1.22 21.50 19.24
C GLY A 237 -0.27 21.14 19.39
N ALA A 238 -1.17 22.09 19.18
CA ALA A 238 -2.60 21.90 19.33
C ALA A 238 -3.28 21.28 18.08
N ALA A 239 -4.41 20.59 18.30
CA ALA A 239 -5.30 20.08 17.27
C ALA A 239 -4.67 19.08 16.25
N GLY A 240 -3.55 18.44 16.61
CA GLY A 240 -2.83 17.49 15.75
C GLY A 240 -1.72 18.12 14.90
N PHE A 241 -1.54 19.44 14.94
CA PHE A 241 -0.35 20.10 14.40
C PHE A 241 0.79 19.95 15.42
N PRO A 242 2.01 19.52 15.03
CA PRO A 242 3.12 19.36 15.96
C PRO A 242 3.64 20.72 16.45
N ALA A 243 4.31 20.72 17.61
CA ALA A 243 5.12 21.85 18.04
C ALA A 243 6.30 22.07 17.08
N VAL A 244 6.72 23.32 16.87
CA VAL A 244 7.88 23.67 16.04
C VAL A 244 8.66 24.82 16.69
N SER A 245 9.98 24.83 16.58
CA SER A 245 10.81 25.94 17.06
C SER A 245 10.61 27.20 16.18
N HIS A 246 10.37 28.38 16.80
CA HIS A 246 10.13 29.65 16.09
C HIS A 246 11.13 30.75 16.53
N PRO A 247 11.74 31.50 15.60
CA PRO A 247 12.55 32.66 15.96
C PRO A 247 11.71 33.86 16.43
N SER A 248 12.36 34.78 17.15
CA SER A 248 11.82 36.10 17.48
C SER A 248 11.39 36.87 16.22
N GLY A 249 10.37 37.71 16.35
CA GLY A 249 9.77 38.45 15.24
C GLY A 249 8.76 37.65 14.41
N ARG A 250 8.56 36.35 14.67
CA ARG A 250 7.48 35.58 14.01
C ARG A 250 6.10 36.05 14.47
N THR A 251 5.21 36.22 13.50
CA THR A 251 3.81 36.59 13.71
C THR A 251 3.08 35.55 14.56
N VAL A 252 2.47 36.01 15.64
CA VAL A 252 1.46 35.29 16.43
C VAL A 252 0.09 35.87 16.04
N GLU A 253 -0.80 35.04 15.50
CA GLU A 253 -2.18 35.44 15.13
C GLU A 253 -3.21 34.71 15.99
N LEU A 254 -4.29 35.40 16.39
CA LEU A 254 -5.44 34.77 17.04
C LEU A 254 -6.13 33.79 16.07
N ALA A 255 -6.30 32.55 16.50
CA ALA A 255 -6.96 31.49 15.72
C ALA A 255 -8.28 31.09 16.42
N PRO A 256 -9.35 31.91 16.31
CA PRO A 256 -10.57 31.67 17.08
C PRO A 256 -11.27 30.41 16.57
N VAL A 257 -11.55 29.48 17.49
CA VAL A 257 -12.15 28.18 17.15
C VAL A 257 -13.66 28.30 17.10
N HIS A 258 -14.27 27.77 16.03
CA HIS A 258 -15.72 27.72 15.89
C HIS A 258 -16.32 26.83 16.99
N PRO A 259 -17.36 27.26 17.75
CA PRO A 259 -17.81 26.54 18.95
C PRO A 259 -18.22 25.06 18.77
N LYS A 260 -18.56 24.62 17.55
CA LYS A 260 -18.85 23.20 17.25
C LYS A 260 -17.61 22.35 16.96
N MET A 261 -16.43 22.97 16.88
CA MET A 261 -15.15 22.38 16.48
C MET A 261 -14.07 22.51 17.57
N ASN A 262 -14.47 22.85 18.81
CA ASN A 262 -13.55 23.00 19.94
C ASN A 262 -12.73 21.73 20.21
N ASP A 263 -13.41 20.59 20.18
CA ASP A 263 -12.86 19.27 20.46
C ASP A 263 -12.30 18.55 19.22
N ALA A 264 -12.43 19.17 18.03
CA ALA A 264 -12.02 18.58 16.77
C ALA A 264 -10.49 18.64 16.55
N SER A 265 -9.97 17.63 15.87
CA SER A 265 -8.55 17.40 15.57
C SER A 265 -8.32 17.07 14.08
N LEU A 266 -7.06 17.14 13.62
CA LEU A 266 -6.68 16.61 12.32
C LEU A 266 -6.97 15.11 12.19
N GLU A 267 -6.97 14.36 13.30
CA GLU A 267 -7.15 12.90 13.29
C GLU A 267 -8.56 12.50 12.84
N ASP A 268 -9.57 13.29 13.19
CA ASP A 268 -10.96 13.12 12.74
C ASP A 268 -11.10 13.16 11.20
N TYR A 269 -10.14 13.79 10.51
CA TYR A 269 -10.11 13.92 9.05
C TYR A 269 -9.14 12.92 8.37
N ASN A 270 -8.48 12.02 9.11
CA ASN A 270 -7.53 11.05 8.54
C ASN A 270 -8.18 10.08 7.52
N VAL A 271 -9.50 9.89 7.58
CA VAL A 271 -10.26 9.12 6.57
C VAL A 271 -10.04 9.62 5.14
N LEU A 272 -9.81 10.93 4.95
CA LEU A 272 -9.51 11.51 3.64
C LEU A 272 -8.15 11.05 3.08
N VAL A 273 -7.18 10.81 3.96
CA VAL A 273 -5.83 10.34 3.59
C VAL A 273 -5.82 8.84 3.37
N VAL A 274 -6.52 8.08 4.24
CA VAL A 274 -6.60 6.60 4.15
C VAL A 274 -7.38 6.15 2.91
N LEU A 275 -8.51 6.78 2.59
CA LEU A 275 -9.34 6.39 1.43
C LEU A 275 -8.97 7.10 0.13
N ASN A 276 -8.05 8.07 0.17
CA ASN A 276 -7.70 9.06 -0.87
C ASN A 276 -8.32 8.76 -2.27
N PRO A 277 -9.55 9.23 -2.55
CA PRO A 277 -10.28 8.87 -3.78
C PRO A 277 -9.69 9.51 -5.05
N PHE A 278 -8.69 10.37 -4.90
CA PHE A 278 -7.94 10.99 -6.00
C PHE A 278 -6.66 10.21 -6.31
N ALA A 279 -6.25 9.27 -5.47
CA ALA A 279 -5.27 8.27 -5.89
C ALA A 279 -5.85 7.47 -7.05
N LYS A 280 -5.15 7.44 -8.19
CA LYS A 280 -5.40 6.38 -9.17
C LYS A 280 -5.18 5.06 -8.42
N PRO A 281 -6.11 4.08 -8.46
CA PRO A 281 -5.88 2.79 -7.83
C PRO A 281 -4.57 2.26 -8.40
N GLN A 282 -3.58 2.08 -7.52
CA GLN A 282 -2.34 1.44 -7.92
C GLN A 282 -2.76 0.06 -8.44
N ARG A 283 -2.20 -0.35 -9.58
CA ARG A 283 -2.12 -1.78 -9.83
C ARG A 283 -1.10 -2.28 -8.81
N GLU A 284 -1.60 -2.64 -7.63
CA GLU A 284 -0.89 -3.50 -6.70
C GLU A 284 -0.28 -4.62 -7.55
N ALA A 285 1.03 -4.85 -7.42
CA ALA A 285 1.56 -6.14 -7.80
C ALA A 285 0.70 -7.17 -7.05
N PRO A 286 0.10 -8.17 -7.74
CA PRO A 286 -0.78 -9.12 -7.08
C PRO A 286 -0.04 -9.65 -5.85
N PRO A 287 -0.67 -9.59 -4.66
CA PRO A 287 0.04 -9.64 -3.38
C PRO A 287 0.99 -10.81 -3.38
N GLU A 288 2.30 -10.53 -3.27
CA GLU A 288 3.36 -11.49 -3.59
C GLU A 288 3.09 -12.80 -2.85
N THR A 289 2.60 -13.79 -3.60
CA THR A 289 2.31 -15.13 -3.06
C THR A 289 3.65 -15.67 -2.58
N PRO A 290 3.83 -15.91 -1.26
CA PRO A 290 5.12 -16.34 -0.74
C PRO A 290 5.55 -17.59 -1.49
N ASN A 291 6.73 -17.52 -2.14
CA ASN A 291 7.21 -18.57 -3.02
C ASN A 291 7.13 -19.93 -2.31
N ALA A 292 6.66 -20.96 -3.02
CA ALA A 292 6.50 -22.30 -2.48
C ALA A 292 7.66 -23.20 -2.93
N PRO A 293 8.04 -24.23 -2.15
CA PRO A 293 9.00 -25.22 -2.62
C PRO A 293 8.36 -26.18 -3.65
N PRO A 294 9.06 -26.56 -4.74
CA PRO A 294 8.54 -27.46 -5.77
C PRO A 294 8.00 -28.80 -5.23
N MET A 295 6.83 -29.24 -5.68
CA MET A 295 6.27 -30.53 -5.27
C MET A 295 6.87 -31.69 -6.07
N ILE A 296 7.69 -32.52 -5.41
CA ILE A 296 8.34 -33.70 -6.02
C ILE A 296 7.41 -34.92 -5.96
N GLU A 297 7.17 -35.55 -7.12
CA GLU A 297 6.32 -36.73 -7.28
C GLU A 297 6.83 -37.93 -6.45
N ALA A 298 5.94 -38.90 -6.18
CA ALA A 298 6.31 -40.13 -5.52
C ALA A 298 7.06 -41.08 -6.48
N VAL A 299 8.35 -41.26 -6.26
CA VAL A 299 9.15 -42.32 -6.90
C VAL A 299 9.06 -43.58 -6.04
N GLU A 300 8.70 -44.71 -6.65
CA GLU A 300 8.65 -46.02 -5.96
C GLU A 300 10.07 -46.56 -5.64
N PRO A 301 10.24 -47.39 -4.60
CA PRO A 301 11.52 -48.04 -4.31
C PRO A 301 11.98 -48.95 -5.46
N ILE A 302 13.24 -48.81 -5.87
CA ILE A 302 13.80 -49.52 -7.03
C ILE A 302 14.68 -50.66 -6.55
N ALA A 303 14.54 -51.85 -7.15
CA ALA A 303 15.38 -53.00 -6.85
C ALA A 303 16.17 -53.48 -8.06
N ILE A 304 17.49 -53.58 -7.90
CA ILE A 304 18.46 -54.03 -8.92
C ILE A 304 19.41 -55.07 -8.34
N ARG A 305 20.24 -55.71 -9.17
CA ARG A 305 21.40 -56.53 -8.75
C ARG A 305 22.73 -55.78 -8.95
N PRO A 306 23.83 -56.23 -8.31
CA PRO A 306 25.19 -55.82 -8.68
C PRO A 306 25.43 -55.96 -10.19
N GLY A 307 26.10 -54.97 -10.79
CA GLY A 307 26.35 -54.88 -12.23
C GLY A 307 25.18 -54.34 -13.07
N GLU A 308 23.96 -54.23 -12.53
CA GLU A 308 22.82 -53.58 -13.19
C GLU A 308 22.87 -52.05 -12.98
N THR A 309 22.04 -51.30 -13.73
CA THR A 309 21.98 -49.81 -13.65
C THR A 309 20.59 -49.38 -13.21
N ALA A 310 20.50 -48.68 -12.07
CA ALA A 310 19.28 -48.00 -11.68
C ALA A 310 19.11 -46.75 -12.56
N SER A 311 17.92 -46.60 -13.15
CA SER A 311 17.59 -45.47 -14.03
C SER A 311 16.12 -45.13 -13.86
N PHE A 312 15.80 -43.88 -13.52
CA PHE A 312 14.44 -43.39 -13.34
C PHE A 312 14.38 -41.88 -13.55
N LYS A 313 13.21 -41.38 -13.93
CA LYS A 313 12.96 -39.93 -14.02
C LYS A 313 12.30 -39.45 -12.73
N VAL A 314 12.76 -38.32 -12.20
CA VAL A 314 12.08 -37.59 -11.13
C VAL A 314 11.23 -36.49 -11.76
N SER A 315 9.92 -36.51 -11.49
CA SER A 315 9.03 -35.40 -11.81
C SER A 315 8.93 -34.44 -10.62
N ALA A 316 8.82 -33.15 -10.90
CA ALA A 316 8.42 -32.14 -9.94
C ALA A 316 7.54 -31.10 -10.64
N LEU A 317 6.68 -30.43 -9.87
CA LEU A 317 5.81 -29.36 -10.33
C LEU A 317 5.88 -28.17 -9.38
N ASP A 318 5.86 -26.98 -9.94
CA ASP A 318 5.91 -25.69 -9.26
C ASP A 318 4.93 -24.78 -9.99
N ILE A 319 4.05 -24.07 -9.27
CA ILE A 319 2.94 -23.33 -9.89
C ILE A 319 3.34 -21.89 -10.25
N GLU A 320 4.40 -21.40 -9.60
CA GLU A 320 5.03 -20.11 -9.79
C GLU A 320 6.04 -20.12 -10.97
N THR A 321 6.87 -21.16 -11.09
CA THR A 321 8.01 -21.23 -12.02
C THR A 321 8.15 -22.57 -12.79
N PRO A 322 7.08 -23.11 -13.42
CA PRO A 322 7.05 -24.47 -13.98
C PRO A 322 8.16 -24.82 -14.99
N ASP A 323 8.66 -23.83 -15.75
CA ASP A 323 9.72 -24.02 -16.76
C ASP A 323 11.16 -23.85 -16.22
N GLN A 324 11.35 -23.57 -14.92
CA GLN A 324 12.64 -23.13 -14.36
C GLN A 324 13.22 -24.04 -13.27
N LEU A 325 12.72 -25.27 -13.14
CA LEU A 325 13.16 -26.23 -12.14
C LEU A 325 14.58 -26.75 -12.39
N LYS A 326 15.37 -26.87 -11.30
CA LYS A 326 16.73 -27.41 -11.32
C LYS A 326 16.85 -28.63 -10.40
N PHE A 327 17.20 -29.77 -10.99
CA PHE A 327 17.38 -31.04 -10.28
C PHE A 327 18.83 -31.21 -9.80
N SER A 328 19.02 -31.85 -8.64
CA SER A 328 20.34 -32.17 -8.08
C SER A 328 20.30 -33.35 -7.09
N LEU A 329 21.46 -33.86 -6.70
CA LEU A 329 21.60 -34.89 -5.67
C LEU A 329 22.09 -34.26 -4.37
N GLY A 330 21.43 -34.61 -3.27
CA GLY A 330 21.84 -34.23 -1.93
C GLY A 330 23.02 -35.06 -1.42
N ALA A 331 23.53 -34.68 -0.24
CA ALA A 331 24.63 -35.40 0.42
C ALA A 331 24.27 -36.88 0.69
N GLY A 332 25.26 -37.77 0.55
CA GLY A 332 25.11 -39.21 0.78
C GLY A 332 24.70 -40.04 -0.44
N ALA A 333 24.47 -39.42 -1.60
CA ALA A 333 24.20 -40.16 -2.84
C ALA A 333 25.33 -41.16 -3.20
N PRO A 334 25.02 -42.35 -3.76
CA PRO A 334 26.02 -43.37 -4.07
C PRO A 334 27.10 -42.90 -5.06
N SER A 335 28.31 -43.45 -4.92
CA SER A 335 29.41 -43.16 -5.86
C SER A 335 29.05 -43.56 -7.29
N GLY A 336 29.28 -42.67 -8.25
CA GLY A 336 28.89 -42.84 -9.64
C GLY A 336 27.41 -42.61 -9.95
N ALA A 337 26.61 -42.15 -8.98
CA ALA A 337 25.24 -41.68 -9.24
C ALA A 337 25.24 -40.28 -9.85
N THR A 338 24.35 -40.03 -10.80
CA THR A 338 24.17 -38.72 -11.47
C THR A 338 22.69 -38.43 -11.70
N ILE A 339 22.35 -37.14 -11.81
CA ILE A 339 21.03 -36.68 -12.26
C ILE A 339 21.21 -35.56 -13.28
N ASP A 340 20.41 -35.58 -14.33
CA ASP A 340 20.32 -34.48 -15.29
C ASP A 340 19.61 -33.28 -14.62
N PRO A 341 20.26 -32.10 -14.53
CA PRO A 341 19.74 -30.95 -13.79
C PRO A 341 18.53 -30.27 -14.47
N LYS A 342 18.18 -30.64 -15.71
CA LYS A 342 17.02 -30.11 -16.45
C LYS A 342 15.92 -31.15 -16.61
N THR A 343 16.26 -32.41 -16.89
CA THR A 343 15.26 -33.44 -17.21
C THR A 343 14.84 -34.29 -16.01
N GLY A 344 15.54 -34.20 -14.88
CA GLY A 344 15.30 -35.03 -13.70
C GLY A 344 15.66 -36.50 -13.89
N GLN A 345 16.33 -36.86 -14.99
CA GLN A 345 16.75 -38.23 -15.28
C GLN A 345 17.91 -38.64 -14.37
N PHE A 346 17.65 -39.53 -13.43
CA PHE A 346 18.66 -40.17 -12.58
C PHE A 346 19.28 -41.38 -13.28
N THR A 347 20.59 -41.58 -13.09
CA THR A 347 21.27 -42.85 -13.40
C THR A 347 22.31 -43.19 -12.34
N TRP A 348 22.36 -44.46 -11.93
CA TRP A 348 23.45 -45.03 -11.12
C TRP A 348 23.81 -46.42 -11.63
N LYS A 349 25.05 -46.57 -12.11
CA LYS A 349 25.58 -47.83 -12.61
C LYS A 349 26.33 -48.55 -11.50
N THR A 350 25.83 -49.70 -11.08
CA THR A 350 26.52 -50.56 -10.10
C THR A 350 27.57 -51.45 -10.78
N THR A 351 28.37 -52.11 -9.96
CA THR A 351 29.43 -53.05 -10.34
C THR A 351 29.22 -54.39 -9.64
N TRP A 352 29.89 -55.46 -10.07
CA TRP A 352 29.75 -56.80 -9.48
C TRP A 352 30.32 -56.93 -8.05
N ASP A 353 31.05 -55.93 -7.58
CA ASP A 353 31.55 -55.77 -6.22
C ASP A 353 30.71 -54.78 -5.37
N THR A 354 29.64 -54.20 -5.93
CA THR A 354 28.68 -53.37 -5.16
C THR A 354 27.95 -54.26 -4.14
N PRO A 355 28.05 -53.99 -2.82
CA PRO A 355 27.40 -54.82 -1.80
C PRO A 355 25.87 -54.87 -1.92
N PRO A 356 25.23 -56.00 -1.54
CA PRO A 356 23.80 -56.02 -1.30
C PRO A 356 23.41 -55.11 -0.13
N GLY A 357 22.31 -54.37 -0.26
CA GLY A 357 21.86 -53.42 0.77
C GLY A 357 20.90 -52.36 0.25
N GLU A 358 20.53 -51.42 1.12
CA GLU A 358 19.73 -50.23 0.77
C GLU A 358 20.62 -49.00 0.59
N TYR A 359 20.40 -48.31 -0.53
CA TYR A 359 21.11 -47.11 -0.94
C TYR A 359 20.11 -45.95 -1.04
N PRO A 360 19.97 -45.12 0.02
CA PRO A 360 19.08 -43.96 -0.01
C PRO A 360 19.66 -42.85 -0.88
N VAL A 361 18.88 -42.39 -1.86
CA VAL A 361 19.24 -41.29 -2.77
C VAL A 361 18.32 -40.11 -2.50
N THR A 362 18.84 -39.07 -1.85
CA THR A 362 18.11 -37.80 -1.70
C THR A 362 18.26 -36.99 -2.98
N VAL A 363 17.15 -36.78 -3.69
CA VAL A 363 17.05 -35.86 -4.83
C VAL A 363 16.51 -34.53 -4.32
N GLN A 364 17.07 -33.43 -4.83
CA GLN A 364 16.66 -32.07 -4.49
C GLN A 364 16.21 -31.33 -5.76
N VAL A 365 15.15 -30.53 -5.63
CA VAL A 365 14.62 -29.71 -6.73
C VAL A 365 14.48 -28.27 -6.22
N THR A 366 15.17 -27.35 -6.89
CA THR A 366 15.19 -25.92 -6.61
C THR A 366 14.39 -25.20 -7.68
N ASP A 367 13.58 -24.20 -7.29
CA ASP A 367 12.82 -23.37 -8.23
C ASP A 367 13.68 -22.26 -8.88
N GLY A 368 13.10 -21.55 -9.85
CA GLY A 368 13.79 -20.49 -10.61
C GLY A 368 13.57 -19.07 -10.12
N SER A 369 12.84 -18.89 -9.02
CA SER A 369 12.40 -17.57 -8.55
C SER A 369 13.55 -16.69 -8.04
N PRO A 370 13.33 -15.38 -7.84
CA PRO A 370 14.30 -14.49 -7.20
C PRO A 370 14.65 -14.87 -5.74
N ASN A 371 13.81 -15.67 -5.08
CA ASN A 371 14.01 -16.15 -3.70
C ASN A 371 13.85 -17.69 -3.67
N PRO A 372 14.82 -18.44 -4.25
CA PRO A 372 14.62 -19.84 -4.59
C PRO A 372 14.53 -20.72 -3.34
N MET A 373 13.41 -21.43 -3.24
CA MET A 373 13.19 -22.52 -2.31
C MET A 373 13.65 -23.86 -2.91
N THR A 374 13.69 -24.89 -2.08
CA THR A 374 14.15 -26.22 -2.50
C THR A 374 13.39 -27.30 -1.74
N ALA A 375 12.77 -28.21 -2.50
CA ALA A 375 12.24 -29.44 -1.95
C ALA A 375 13.29 -30.55 -2.01
N SER A 376 13.09 -31.60 -1.21
CA SER A 376 13.96 -32.77 -1.21
C SER A 376 13.16 -34.04 -0.93
N ARG A 377 13.48 -35.13 -1.65
CA ARG A 377 12.83 -36.43 -1.49
C ARG A 377 13.85 -37.54 -1.60
N THR A 378 13.83 -38.47 -0.65
CA THR A 378 14.69 -39.66 -0.66
C THR A 378 14.00 -40.82 -1.37
N VAL A 379 14.73 -41.46 -2.28
CA VAL A 379 14.35 -42.68 -3.01
C VAL A 379 15.28 -43.81 -2.58
N THR A 380 14.73 -44.93 -2.11
CA THR A 380 15.55 -46.10 -1.72
C THR A 380 15.81 -46.99 -2.93
N ILE A 381 17.09 -47.23 -3.23
CA ILE A 381 17.52 -48.24 -4.20
C ILE A 381 18.01 -49.46 -3.43
N THR A 382 17.34 -50.61 -3.58
CA THR A 382 17.76 -51.88 -3.00
C THR A 382 18.65 -52.65 -3.98
N VAL A 383 19.92 -52.82 -3.66
CA VAL A 383 20.79 -53.79 -4.33
C VAL A 383 20.52 -55.15 -3.71
N LYS A 384 19.85 -56.04 -4.46
CA LYS A 384 19.54 -57.41 -4.04
C LYS A 384 20.76 -58.32 -4.19
N GLU A 385 20.88 -59.30 -3.30
CA GLU A 385 21.93 -60.32 -3.39
C GLU A 385 21.84 -61.09 -4.72
N ASP A 386 22.97 -61.21 -5.41
CA ASP A 386 23.07 -62.09 -6.58
C ASP A 386 23.58 -63.48 -6.18
N VAL A 387 22.64 -64.36 -5.83
CA VAL A 387 22.88 -65.76 -5.43
C VAL A 387 23.78 -66.53 -6.43
N ALA A 388 23.84 -66.11 -7.70
CA ALA A 388 24.67 -66.75 -8.72
C ALA A 388 26.17 -66.51 -8.49
N GLN A 389 26.53 -65.38 -7.87
CA GLN A 389 27.90 -65.04 -7.45
C GLN A 389 28.36 -65.92 -6.27
N TYR A 390 27.41 -66.42 -5.47
CA TYR A 390 27.66 -67.27 -4.30
C TYR A 390 27.42 -68.77 -4.55
N THR A 391 26.91 -69.15 -5.72
CA THR A 391 26.67 -70.54 -6.13
C THR A 391 27.84 -71.10 -6.94
N TYR A 392 28.60 -72.02 -6.36
CA TYR A 392 29.84 -72.58 -6.93
C TYR A 392 29.66 -74.03 -7.40
N LEU A 393 30.33 -74.43 -8.49
CA LEU A 393 30.51 -75.85 -8.81
C LEU A 393 31.55 -76.44 -7.86
N VAL A 394 31.15 -77.36 -6.99
CA VAL A 394 32.01 -77.97 -5.94
C VAL A 394 32.31 -79.46 -6.17
N GLY A 395 31.68 -80.08 -7.17
CA GLY A 395 32.00 -81.43 -7.62
C GLY A 395 31.32 -81.77 -8.94
N ALA A 396 31.95 -82.62 -9.73
CA ALA A 396 31.37 -83.20 -10.94
C ALA A 396 31.98 -84.59 -11.18
N GLY A 397 31.17 -85.58 -11.58
CA GLY A 397 31.62 -86.97 -11.66
C GLY A 397 30.56 -87.97 -12.12
N ARG A 398 30.81 -89.26 -11.86
CA ARG A 398 29.89 -90.37 -12.16
C ARG A 398 29.61 -91.17 -10.89
N LYS A 399 28.34 -91.50 -10.64
CA LYS A 399 27.84 -92.28 -9.50
C LYS A 399 26.68 -93.13 -9.98
N ASP A 400 26.68 -94.42 -9.64
CA ASP A 400 25.59 -95.37 -9.93
C ASP A 400 25.10 -95.28 -11.40
N GLU A 401 26.08 -95.40 -12.31
CA GLU A 401 25.99 -95.20 -13.76
C GLU A 401 25.65 -93.78 -14.27
N LEU A 402 24.95 -92.95 -13.50
CA LEU A 402 24.61 -91.57 -13.85
C LEU A 402 25.81 -90.61 -13.69
N ARG A 403 25.78 -89.49 -14.42
CA ARG A 403 26.71 -88.37 -14.21
C ARG A 403 26.04 -87.32 -13.33
N GLU A 404 26.74 -86.85 -12.32
CA GLU A 404 26.26 -85.86 -11.35
C GLU A 404 27.18 -84.65 -11.27
N ALA A 405 26.59 -83.47 -11.13
CA ALA A 405 27.27 -82.23 -10.77
C ALA A 405 26.64 -81.63 -9.52
N TRP A 406 27.48 -81.08 -8.64
CA TRP A 406 27.07 -80.51 -7.36
C TRP A 406 27.36 -79.01 -7.36
N LEU A 407 26.31 -78.21 -7.45
CA LEU A 407 26.40 -76.78 -7.15
C LEU A 407 26.19 -76.56 -5.65
N TYR A 408 26.92 -75.64 -5.06
CA TYR A 408 26.78 -75.26 -3.66
C TYR A 408 26.66 -73.75 -3.53
N ASP A 409 25.48 -73.32 -3.12
CA ASP A 409 25.13 -71.96 -2.78
C ASP A 409 25.60 -71.65 -1.35
N ARG A 410 26.53 -70.70 -1.26
CA ARG A 410 27.15 -70.28 0.00
C ARG A 410 26.30 -69.27 0.78
N SER A 411 25.36 -68.55 0.18
CA SER A 411 24.52 -67.60 0.93
C SER A 411 23.32 -68.32 1.58
N THR A 412 22.74 -69.32 0.91
CA THR A 412 21.65 -70.14 1.48
C THR A 412 22.09 -71.46 2.12
N ASN A 413 23.40 -71.76 2.14
CA ASN A 413 23.97 -73.03 2.65
C ASN A 413 23.33 -74.27 1.99
N ARG A 414 23.12 -74.20 0.67
CA ARG A 414 22.31 -75.19 -0.08
C ARG A 414 23.12 -75.87 -1.16
N ARG A 415 23.16 -77.20 -1.14
CA ARG A 415 23.64 -78.01 -2.27
C ARG A 415 22.50 -78.31 -3.23
N LEU A 416 22.74 -78.12 -4.53
CA LEU A 416 21.94 -78.62 -5.63
C LEU A 416 22.70 -79.76 -6.30
N ILE A 417 21.98 -80.79 -6.73
CA ILE A 417 22.50 -81.88 -7.56
C ILE A 417 21.85 -81.73 -8.93
N LEU A 418 22.64 -81.90 -9.99
CA LEU A 418 22.22 -81.84 -11.39
C LEU A 418 22.71 -83.07 -12.13
N HIS A 419 21.89 -83.61 -13.01
CA HIS A 419 22.19 -84.71 -13.92
C HIS A 419 22.21 -84.22 -15.38
N GLU A 420 22.78 -85.01 -16.30
CA GLU A 420 22.75 -84.67 -17.73
C GLU A 420 21.31 -84.71 -18.26
N GLY A 421 20.87 -83.64 -18.93
CA GLY A 421 19.51 -83.45 -19.40
C GLY A 421 18.62 -82.57 -18.50
N ASP A 422 19.03 -82.26 -17.26
CA ASP A 422 18.28 -81.37 -16.37
C ASP A 422 18.22 -79.93 -16.89
N THR A 423 17.13 -79.21 -16.59
CA THR A 423 17.08 -77.74 -16.71
C THR A 423 17.33 -77.10 -15.34
N LEU A 424 18.53 -76.54 -15.15
CA LEU A 424 18.86 -75.67 -14.03
C LEU A 424 17.98 -74.41 -14.08
N ARG A 425 17.17 -74.20 -13.04
CA ARG A 425 16.45 -72.94 -12.76
C ARG A 425 16.80 -72.47 -11.34
N TYR A 426 17.95 -71.83 -11.18
CA TYR A 426 18.41 -71.36 -9.88
C TYR A 426 19.16 -70.03 -10.00
N ALA A 427 19.11 -69.19 -8.96
CA ALA A 427 19.85 -67.92 -8.90
C ALA A 427 19.66 -66.96 -10.11
N GLY A 428 18.51 -67.04 -10.80
CA GLY A 428 18.26 -66.29 -12.03
C GLY A 428 19.03 -66.79 -13.27
N VAL A 429 19.61 -67.99 -13.21
CA VAL A 429 20.15 -68.73 -14.35
C VAL A 429 19.11 -69.78 -14.78
N GLU A 430 18.74 -69.75 -16.06
CA GLU A 430 17.96 -70.81 -16.71
C GLU A 430 18.80 -71.44 -17.83
N ALA A 431 19.17 -72.72 -17.67
CA ALA A 431 20.01 -73.44 -18.62
C ALA A 431 19.80 -74.96 -18.58
N ASP A 432 19.90 -75.61 -19.75
CA ASP A 432 19.92 -77.07 -19.84
C ASP A 432 21.34 -77.61 -19.62
N VAL A 433 21.47 -78.70 -18.86
CA VAL A 433 22.73 -79.41 -18.63
C VAL A 433 23.01 -80.33 -19.83
N LEU A 434 23.87 -79.88 -20.74
CA LEU A 434 24.22 -80.65 -21.94
C LEU A 434 25.22 -81.78 -21.66
N ALA A 435 26.18 -81.53 -20.77
CA ALA A 435 27.22 -82.49 -20.41
C ALA A 435 27.83 -82.19 -19.04
N ILE A 436 28.24 -83.24 -18.34
CA ILE A 436 28.94 -83.21 -17.06
C ILE A 436 30.27 -83.96 -17.25
N HIS A 437 31.37 -83.22 -17.10
CA HIS A 437 32.74 -83.77 -17.14
C HIS A 437 33.29 -83.85 -15.71
N ARG A 438 34.54 -84.31 -15.54
CA ARG A 438 35.16 -84.47 -14.20
C ARG A 438 35.53 -83.13 -13.54
N ASP A 439 35.76 -82.12 -14.36
CA ASP A 439 36.37 -80.84 -14.03
C ASP A 439 35.50 -79.64 -14.43
N HIS A 440 34.40 -79.86 -15.15
CA HIS A 440 33.49 -78.81 -15.60
C HIS A 440 32.11 -79.36 -15.98
N ILE A 441 31.13 -78.46 -16.10
CA ILE A 441 29.83 -78.74 -16.74
C ILE A 441 29.61 -77.84 -17.95
N VAL A 442 28.78 -78.32 -18.88
CA VAL A 442 28.37 -77.59 -20.09
C VAL A 442 26.89 -77.26 -20.01
N LEU A 443 26.57 -75.97 -19.97
CA LEU A 443 25.21 -75.43 -19.79
C LEU A 443 24.75 -74.68 -21.04
N ARG A 444 23.51 -74.91 -21.50
CA ARG A 444 22.89 -74.21 -22.63
C ARG A 444 21.82 -73.24 -22.14
N THR A 445 22.07 -71.94 -22.28
CA THR A 445 20.99 -70.93 -22.20
C THR A 445 20.35 -70.75 -23.58
N SER A 446 19.22 -70.06 -23.65
CA SER A 446 18.53 -69.73 -24.91
C SER A 446 19.36 -68.91 -25.92
N ARG A 447 20.53 -68.39 -25.54
CA ARG A 447 21.40 -67.56 -26.39
C ARG A 447 22.79 -68.14 -26.65
N ALA A 448 23.31 -69.02 -25.79
CA ALA A 448 24.67 -69.56 -25.91
C ALA A 448 24.87 -70.86 -25.10
N VAL A 449 25.96 -71.56 -25.43
CA VAL A 449 26.50 -72.68 -24.64
C VAL A 449 27.69 -72.18 -23.84
N TRP A 450 27.75 -72.58 -22.57
CA TRP A 450 28.67 -72.11 -21.54
C TRP A 450 29.37 -73.29 -20.88
N LYS A 451 30.63 -73.08 -20.48
CA LYS A 451 31.43 -73.94 -19.60
C LYS A 451 31.44 -73.31 -18.21
N LEU A 452 31.24 -74.12 -17.18
CA LEU A 452 31.50 -73.77 -15.79
C LEU A 452 32.52 -74.75 -15.23
N GLU A 453 33.68 -74.27 -14.82
CA GLU A 453 34.76 -75.11 -14.30
C GLU A 453 34.62 -75.35 -12.78
N LEU A 454 35.19 -76.45 -12.30
CA LEU A 454 35.19 -76.82 -10.89
C LEU A 454 35.88 -75.72 -10.06
N GLY A 455 35.17 -75.18 -9.06
CA GLY A 455 35.61 -74.05 -8.26
C GLY A 455 35.16 -72.67 -8.75
N GLN A 456 34.55 -72.55 -9.94
CA GLN A 456 33.94 -71.30 -10.42
C GLN A 456 32.50 -71.13 -9.90
N ASN A 457 31.99 -69.88 -9.88
CA ASN A 457 30.59 -69.56 -9.60
C ASN A 457 29.76 -69.39 -10.89
N LEU A 458 28.43 -69.37 -10.77
CA LEU A 458 27.51 -69.26 -11.92
C LEU A 458 27.67 -67.93 -12.72
N ARG A 459 28.32 -66.89 -12.19
CA ARG A 459 28.65 -65.67 -12.95
C ARG A 459 30.00 -65.73 -13.67
N SER A 460 30.91 -66.60 -13.26
CA SER A 460 32.21 -66.84 -13.91
C SER A 460 32.13 -67.75 -15.15
N MET A 461 30.93 -68.18 -15.56
CA MET A 461 30.72 -69.04 -16.74
C MET A 461 31.36 -68.47 -18.01
N GLN A 462 32.11 -69.31 -18.72
CA GLN A 462 32.80 -68.94 -19.97
C GLN A 462 32.04 -69.49 -21.17
N LYS A 463 31.77 -68.65 -22.18
CA LYS A 463 31.02 -69.06 -23.38
C LYS A 463 31.88 -69.96 -24.26
N VAL A 464 31.40 -71.16 -24.61
CA VAL A 464 32.22 -72.23 -25.24
C VAL A 464 32.83 -71.81 -26.58
N ARG A 465 32.18 -70.89 -27.31
CA ARG A 465 32.69 -70.32 -28.57
C ARG A 465 33.93 -69.43 -28.38
N ASP A 466 34.12 -68.91 -27.18
CA ASP A 466 35.12 -67.90 -26.84
C ASP A 466 36.37 -68.54 -26.20
N LEU A 467 36.30 -69.86 -25.91
CA LEU A 467 37.40 -70.69 -25.38
C LEU A 467 38.51 -71.00 -26.41
N VAL A 468 38.36 -70.57 -27.67
CA VAL A 468 39.28 -70.89 -28.77
C VAL A 468 40.26 -69.73 -29.06
N VAL A 469 40.63 -68.96 -28.02
CA VAL A 469 41.69 -67.93 -28.10
C VAL A 469 42.59 -67.98 -26.86
N ALA A 470 43.50 -68.96 -26.83
CA ALA A 470 44.65 -68.97 -25.94
C ALA A 470 45.87 -69.55 -26.69
N LYS A 471 46.92 -68.77 -26.86
CA LYS A 471 48.19 -69.17 -27.48
C LYS A 471 49.32 -68.98 -26.46
N PRO A 472 50.28 -69.92 -26.31
CA PRO A 472 51.35 -69.80 -25.33
C PRO A 472 52.37 -68.70 -25.66
N ASP A 473 53.01 -68.16 -24.61
CA ASP A 473 54.26 -67.38 -24.65
C ASP A 473 55.45 -68.26 -25.12
N VAL A 474 56.68 -67.79 -25.43
CA VAL A 474 57.48 -66.54 -25.21
C VAL A 474 58.53 -66.47 -26.38
N PRO A 475 59.55 -65.58 -26.48
CA PRO A 475 59.78 -64.23 -25.91
C PRO A 475 60.32 -63.15 -26.92
N SER A 476 60.28 -61.88 -26.49
CA SER A 476 61.23 -60.75 -26.72
C SER A 476 62.07 -60.61 -28.03
N ALA A 477 61.87 -59.50 -28.78
CA ALA A 477 62.94 -58.65 -29.35
C ALA A 477 62.45 -57.28 -29.92
N SER A 478 63.17 -56.21 -29.61
CA SER A 478 63.40 -54.91 -30.33
C SER A 478 62.40 -54.29 -31.34
N SER A 479 62.11 -52.99 -31.15
CA SER A 479 61.66 -51.99 -32.15
C SER A 479 62.79 -51.63 -33.17
N PRO A 480 62.60 -50.83 -34.28
CA PRO A 480 62.00 -49.47 -34.33
C PRO A 480 61.25 -49.07 -35.65
N SER A 481 60.80 -47.80 -35.76
CA SER A 481 60.62 -46.94 -36.97
C SER A 481 59.81 -47.44 -38.21
N ASP A 482 59.28 -46.61 -39.12
CA ASP A 482 59.35 -45.16 -39.34
C ASP A 482 58.14 -44.61 -40.17
N SER A 483 58.02 -43.28 -40.26
CA SER A 483 57.53 -42.43 -41.37
C SER A 483 56.20 -42.65 -42.14
N ALA A 484 55.58 -41.51 -42.47
CA ALA A 484 54.54 -41.30 -43.49
C ALA A 484 55.21 -40.84 -44.84
N PRO A 485 54.56 -40.16 -45.84
CA PRO A 485 53.15 -39.81 -46.09
C PRO A 485 52.72 -40.08 -47.57
N THR A 486 51.64 -39.45 -48.07
CA THR A 486 51.58 -38.56 -49.28
C THR A 486 50.16 -38.48 -49.90
N SER A 487 49.82 -37.30 -50.46
CA SER A 487 48.56 -36.94 -51.18
C SER A 487 48.68 -37.22 -52.71
N PRO A 488 47.99 -36.58 -53.71
CA PRO A 488 46.83 -35.64 -53.70
C PRO A 488 45.75 -35.82 -54.82
N THR A 489 44.73 -34.94 -54.80
CA THR A 489 44.00 -34.35 -55.97
C THR A 489 42.91 -35.21 -56.69
N PHE A 490 41.91 -34.68 -57.46
CA PHE A 490 41.60 -33.30 -57.90
C PHE A 490 40.08 -32.93 -58.03
N ALA A 491 39.67 -32.38 -59.19
CA ALA A 491 38.42 -31.68 -59.58
C ALA A 491 37.70 -32.40 -60.77
N PRO A 492 36.62 -31.89 -61.45
CA PRO A 492 35.88 -30.60 -61.36
C PRO A 492 34.33 -30.75 -61.16
N SER A 493 33.51 -29.70 -60.92
CA SER A 493 33.00 -28.73 -61.92
C SER A 493 32.09 -27.65 -61.27
N SER A 494 31.75 -26.57 -61.99
CA SER A 494 30.78 -25.50 -61.61
C SER A 494 30.12 -24.91 -62.89
N PRO A 495 28.88 -24.38 -62.89
CA PRO A 495 28.63 -22.97 -62.48
C PRO A 495 27.29 -22.64 -61.76
N ALA A 496 27.36 -21.74 -60.76
CA ALA A 496 26.62 -20.47 -60.52
C ALA A 496 25.25 -20.13 -61.18
N PRO A 497 24.41 -19.20 -60.60
CA PRO A 497 24.35 -18.67 -59.21
C PRO A 497 22.91 -18.29 -58.66
N GLU A 498 22.88 -17.66 -57.47
CA GLU A 498 21.82 -16.81 -56.85
C GLU A 498 20.49 -17.48 -56.38
N THR A 499 19.86 -17.16 -55.22
CA THR A 499 19.84 -15.94 -54.35
C THR A 499 19.70 -16.27 -52.83
N PRO A 500 20.04 -15.32 -51.92
CA PRO A 500 19.55 -15.30 -50.52
C PRO A 500 18.80 -13.99 -50.14
N LYS A 501 18.03 -13.99 -49.03
CA LYS A 501 17.28 -12.81 -48.52
C LYS A 501 17.68 -12.33 -47.11
N ARG A 502 17.34 -11.07 -46.84
CA ARG A 502 17.95 -10.09 -45.90
C ARG A 502 17.23 -9.97 -44.53
N PRO A 503 17.91 -9.56 -43.43
CA PRO A 503 17.31 -9.00 -42.22
C PRO A 503 17.01 -7.46 -42.31
N PRO A 504 16.29 -6.84 -41.35
CA PRO A 504 15.85 -5.42 -41.42
C PRO A 504 16.78 -4.41 -40.69
N PRO A 505 16.73 -3.09 -41.02
CA PRO A 505 17.47 -2.02 -40.33
C PRO A 505 16.59 -0.95 -39.61
N GLU A 506 17.24 -0.09 -38.83
CA GLU A 506 16.68 1.10 -38.15
C GLU A 506 16.67 2.40 -39.03
N PRO A 507 15.93 3.46 -38.65
CA PRO A 507 15.78 4.70 -39.43
C PRO A 507 16.89 5.74 -39.17
N GLY A 508 17.01 6.76 -40.05
CA GLY A 508 18.10 7.76 -40.01
C GLY A 508 17.74 9.20 -40.39
N THR A 509 18.77 10.06 -40.37
CA THR A 509 18.73 11.53 -40.54
C THR A 509 18.91 11.97 -42.02
N PRO A 510 18.30 13.09 -42.47
CA PRO A 510 18.54 13.66 -43.81
C PRO A 510 19.51 14.86 -43.84
N GLU A 511 20.20 15.05 -44.98
CA GLU A 511 21.09 16.19 -45.29
C GLU A 511 20.74 16.81 -46.68
N GLN A 512 21.61 17.62 -47.31
CA GLN A 512 21.25 18.67 -48.30
C GLN A 512 21.91 18.45 -49.72
N ARG A 513 21.73 19.25 -50.80
CA ARG A 513 21.18 20.62 -50.93
C ARG A 513 20.56 21.07 -52.29
N PRO A 514 21.23 21.09 -53.47
CA PRO A 514 21.00 22.17 -54.46
C PRO A 514 20.86 21.71 -55.96
N PRO A 515 20.80 22.62 -56.98
CA PRO A 515 19.85 23.73 -57.18
C PRO A 515 19.37 23.94 -58.65
N GLU A 516 18.35 24.80 -58.90
CA GLU A 516 18.28 25.83 -59.99
C GLU A 516 16.97 26.67 -59.84
N SER A 517 17.02 28.02 -59.86
CA SER A 517 16.72 28.95 -60.98
C SER A 517 15.23 29.01 -61.38
N THR A 518 14.45 30.11 -61.30
CA THR A 518 14.66 31.59 -61.14
C THR A 518 13.67 32.17 -60.07
N GLY A 519 13.47 33.48 -59.79
CA GLY A 519 14.14 34.76 -60.11
C GLY A 519 13.16 35.98 -60.16
N ALA A 520 13.64 37.19 -59.78
CA ALA A 520 12.90 38.49 -59.70
C ALA A 520 11.78 38.60 -58.62
N ASP A 521 11.44 39.76 -58.02
CA ASP A 521 11.97 41.14 -58.13
C ASP A 521 11.84 41.95 -56.81
N THR A 522 12.58 43.05 -56.65
CA THR A 522 12.50 44.14 -55.60
C THR A 522 12.32 43.75 -54.12
N ALA A 523 13.27 43.98 -53.19
CA ALA A 523 13.74 45.27 -52.62
C ALA A 523 12.69 46.02 -51.76
N SER A 524 13.00 46.65 -50.61
CA SER A 524 14.31 46.98 -50.00
C SER A 524 14.21 47.38 -48.50
N LYS A 525 15.32 47.17 -47.73
CA LYS A 525 15.81 48.04 -46.61
C LYS A 525 14.91 48.26 -45.35
N LYS A 526 15.42 48.60 -44.14
CA LYS A 526 16.77 48.65 -43.52
C LYS A 526 16.58 48.65 -41.98
N ALA A 527 17.65 48.41 -41.22
CA ALA A 527 17.76 48.75 -39.78
C ALA A 527 18.93 49.76 -39.57
N PRO A 528 19.28 50.23 -38.35
CA PRO A 528 18.59 50.23 -37.05
C PRO A 528 18.60 51.67 -36.40
N THR A 529 18.79 51.74 -35.07
CA THR A 529 19.41 52.80 -34.21
C THR A 529 18.58 53.93 -33.56
N ASP A 530 18.97 54.15 -32.30
CA ASP A 530 18.96 55.37 -31.46
C ASP A 530 17.71 55.94 -30.75
N SER A 531 18.02 56.46 -29.55
CA SER A 531 17.24 57.30 -28.62
C SER A 531 18.07 58.59 -28.38
N PRO A 532 17.73 59.56 -27.48
CA PRO A 532 16.55 59.74 -26.61
C PRO A 532 15.98 61.19 -26.68
N THR A 533 15.27 61.64 -25.63
CA THR A 533 15.24 63.03 -25.04
C THR A 533 13.85 63.68 -24.88
N ALA A 534 13.70 64.48 -23.81
CA ALA A 534 12.66 65.49 -23.51
C ALA A 534 11.25 65.03 -23.05
N SER A 535 10.47 65.80 -22.26
CA SER A 535 10.75 66.72 -21.12
C SER A 535 9.42 67.33 -20.57
N ALA A 536 9.47 67.92 -19.36
CA ALA A 536 8.42 68.77 -18.71
C ALA A 536 7.09 68.05 -18.30
N SER A 537 6.34 68.42 -17.24
CA SER A 537 6.50 69.38 -16.11
C SER A 537 5.67 68.86 -14.91
N GLN A 538 6.04 69.05 -13.62
CA GLN A 538 5.75 70.22 -12.74
C GLN A 538 4.29 70.74 -12.79
N LYS A 539 3.55 71.02 -11.69
CA LYS A 539 3.84 71.33 -10.26
C LYS A 539 2.84 70.56 -9.32
N GLN A 540 2.96 70.42 -7.99
CA GLN A 540 2.98 71.42 -6.88
C GLN A 540 1.80 72.44 -6.93
N SER A 541 1.04 72.76 -5.89
CA SER A 541 0.79 72.22 -4.53
C SER A 541 -0.55 72.85 -4.02
N ASP A 542 -1.00 72.98 -2.75
CA ASP A 542 -0.43 72.80 -1.39
C ASP A 542 -1.57 72.68 -0.33
N ALA A 543 -1.26 72.67 0.98
CA ALA A 543 -2.23 72.80 2.10
C ALA A 543 -1.78 73.93 3.09
N PRO A 544 -2.68 74.51 3.94
CA PRO A 544 -2.83 74.01 5.32
C PRO A 544 -4.17 74.37 6.06
N GLU A 545 -4.14 74.23 7.40
CA GLU A 545 -4.93 74.93 8.45
C GLU A 545 -6.39 74.53 8.80
N THR A 546 -6.48 73.71 9.87
CA THR A 546 -7.23 73.93 11.13
C THR A 546 -8.52 74.76 11.17
N GLU A 547 -9.56 74.18 11.80
CA GLU A 547 -10.20 74.82 12.96
C GLU A 547 -10.87 73.79 13.90
N THR A 548 -11.19 74.17 15.14
CA THR A 548 -11.87 73.30 16.14
C THR A 548 -12.58 74.15 17.21
N PRO A 549 -13.87 73.92 17.47
CA PRO A 549 -14.53 74.35 18.71
C PRO A 549 -14.72 73.19 19.71
N LYS A 550 -14.73 73.56 20.99
CA LYS A 550 -15.05 72.68 22.13
C LYS A 550 -16.56 72.40 22.18
N ASP A 551 -16.95 71.31 22.84
CA ASP A 551 -17.75 71.48 24.06
C ASP A 551 -17.49 70.33 25.06
N GLN A 552 -17.81 70.53 26.34
CA GLN A 552 -17.41 69.61 27.42
C GLN A 552 -18.35 69.66 28.65
N LEU A 553 -18.41 68.54 29.39
CA LEU A 553 -19.14 68.32 30.68
C LEU A 553 -20.69 68.25 30.61
N PRO A 554 -21.37 67.67 31.62
CA PRO A 554 -20.86 66.88 32.77
C PRO A 554 -21.48 65.47 32.91
N GLU A 555 -20.86 64.65 33.77
CA GLU A 555 -21.45 63.40 34.29
C GLU A 555 -22.49 63.65 35.40
N PRO A 556 -23.47 62.75 35.60
CA PRO A 556 -24.19 62.59 36.87
C PRO A 556 -23.46 61.59 37.81
N PRO A 557 -23.60 61.73 39.14
CA PRO A 557 -22.81 60.97 40.12
C PRO A 557 -23.31 59.52 40.34
N GLY A 558 -22.42 58.69 40.89
CA GLY A 558 -22.75 57.32 41.31
C GLY A 558 -23.53 57.24 42.62
N ALA A 559 -24.06 56.04 42.90
CA ALA A 559 -24.63 55.65 44.18
C ALA A 559 -24.18 54.22 44.52
N GLU A 560 -23.90 53.98 45.80
CA GLU A 560 -23.47 52.68 46.35
C GLU A 560 -24.67 51.82 46.81
N SER A 561 -24.35 50.69 47.46
CA SER A 561 -25.18 49.82 48.32
C SER A 561 -25.89 48.58 47.71
N GLU A 562 -25.47 47.42 48.23
CA GLU A 562 -26.27 46.30 48.74
C GLU A 562 -27.34 45.65 47.84
N ILE A 563 -27.01 44.47 47.27
CA ILE A 563 -27.30 43.14 47.85
C ILE A 563 -26.51 42.05 47.11
#